data_AF-A0A2N2IMH8-F1
#
_entry.id   AF-A0A2N2IMH8-F1
#
_cell.length_a   1.000
_cell.length_b   1.000
_cell.length_c   1.000
_cell.angle_alpha   90.00
_cell.angle_beta   90.00
_cell.angle_gamma   90.00
#
_symmetry.space_group_name_H-M   'P 1'
#
loop_
_entity.id
_entity.type
_entity.pdbx_description
1 polymer ?
#
loop_
_entity_poly.entity_id
_entity_poly.type
_entity_poly.pdbx_seq_one_letter_code
_entity_poly.pdbx_strand_id
1 'polypeptide(L)'
;MGARGNSGVILSQIVRGICDVWGRSEKLTTRDFKDALNEGAVSAYRAVKVPVEGTMLTVMREMATAAQSVPETLSVGKLLAAVEEAGRVAVERTTDQLPALRKAGVVDAGGYGLLVIFRGVAAGMATLTHAGGQVIGTRVALRSTPGGAPQAPPPLESSELSVYRYCTSLLIKGESVDIEAFETFLQPIGDSALVVGDPRLVKVHVHTNDPGVVLTEALKHGAIGEVEINDMHEQTRARDQRLHQQAEDAGTVVVAVVAGQGNKELFRELGCHAVVDGG
;
A
#
# COMPACT_ATOMS: atom_id res chain seq x y z
N MET A 1 -10.44 -11.70 6.61
CA MET A 1 -9.41 -10.71 6.98
C MET A 1 -8.03 -11.19 6.48
N GLY A 2 -7.82 -11.24 5.16
CA GLY A 2 -6.56 -11.73 4.55
C GLY A 2 -5.48 -10.66 4.36
N ALA A 3 -5.55 -9.56 5.10
CA ALA A 3 -4.62 -8.45 5.01
C ALA A 3 -3.24 -8.82 5.59
N ARG A 4 -2.17 -8.51 4.86
CA ARG A 4 -0.77 -8.65 5.30
C ARG A 4 -0.13 -7.29 5.57
N GLY A 5 0.59 -7.18 6.68
CA GLY A 5 1.29 -5.95 7.07
C GLY A 5 0.37 -4.80 7.50
N ASN A 6 0.98 -3.73 8.01
CA ASN A 6 0.27 -2.53 8.47
C ASN A 6 -0.67 -1.94 7.41
N SER A 7 -0.21 -1.80 6.17
CA SER A 7 -1.02 -1.23 5.09
C SER A 7 -2.27 -2.08 4.80
N GLY A 8 -2.16 -3.41 4.83
CA GLY A 8 -3.31 -4.29 4.65
C GLY A 8 -4.32 -4.13 5.79
N VAL A 9 -3.82 -4.04 7.03
CA VAL A 9 -4.67 -3.85 8.21
C VAL A 9 -5.41 -2.52 8.13
N ILE A 10 -4.71 -1.43 7.80
CA ILE A 10 -5.30 -0.09 7.62
C ILE A 10 -6.37 -0.11 6.53
N LEU A 11 -6.06 -0.68 5.36
CA LEU A 11 -7.03 -0.80 4.27
C LEU A 11 -8.27 -1.59 4.70
N SER A 12 -8.09 -2.66 5.49
CA SER A 12 -9.22 -3.44 6.00
C SER A 12 -10.13 -2.61 6.93
N GLN A 13 -9.56 -1.68 7.70
CA GLN A 13 -10.34 -0.81 8.58
C GLN A 13 -11.02 0.33 7.80
N ILE A 14 -10.40 0.85 6.74
CA ILE A 14 -11.06 1.77 5.81
C ILE A 14 -12.32 1.12 5.23
N VAL A 15 -12.15 -0.09 4.66
CA VAL A 15 -13.26 -0.83 4.03
C VAL A 15 -14.34 -1.16 5.06
N ARG A 16 -13.95 -1.59 6.27
CA ARG A 16 -14.90 -1.86 7.35
C ARG A 16 -15.70 -0.61 7.74
N GLY A 17 -15.04 0.53 7.97
CA GLY A 17 -15.74 1.78 8.31
C GLY A 17 -16.74 2.20 7.24
N ILE A 18 -16.37 2.06 5.96
CA ILE A 18 -17.28 2.28 4.82
C ILE A 18 -18.48 1.32 4.89
N CYS A 19 -18.23 0.02 5.07
CA CYS A 19 -19.27 -1.01 5.15
C CYS A 19 -20.18 -0.83 6.36
N ASP A 20 -19.67 -0.35 7.48
CA ASP A 20 -20.46 -0.11 8.69
C ASP A 20 -21.51 0.97 8.48
N VAL A 21 -21.24 1.97 7.64
CA VAL A 21 -22.22 2.98 7.22
C VAL A 21 -23.19 2.37 6.20
N TRP A 22 -22.68 1.83 5.10
CA TRP A 22 -23.52 1.32 4.01
C TRP A 22 -24.41 0.15 4.42
N GLY A 23 -23.97 -0.70 5.34
CA GLY A 23 -24.74 -1.83 5.85
C GLY A 23 -25.98 -1.41 6.65
N ARG A 24 -26.07 -0.14 7.07
CA ARG A 24 -27.23 0.44 7.76
C ARG A 24 -28.12 1.28 6.84
N SER A 25 -27.69 1.55 5.61
CA SER A 25 -28.42 2.40 4.66
C SER A 25 -29.31 1.57 3.75
N GLU A 26 -30.58 1.96 3.61
CA GLU A 26 -31.52 1.33 2.65
C GLU A 26 -31.21 1.68 1.20
N LYS A 27 -30.63 2.87 0.96
CA LYS A 27 -30.21 3.37 -0.35
C LYS A 27 -28.86 4.08 -0.18
N LEU A 28 -28.03 4.01 -1.21
CA LEU A 28 -26.73 4.69 -1.21
C LEU A 28 -26.84 6.03 -1.95
N THR A 29 -27.21 7.08 -1.22
CA THR A 29 -27.25 8.46 -1.72
C THR A 29 -25.88 9.13 -1.66
N THR A 30 -25.75 10.32 -2.22
CA THR A 30 -24.53 11.13 -2.10
C THR A 30 -24.14 11.34 -0.63
N ARG A 31 -25.11 11.53 0.27
CA ARG A 31 -24.86 11.65 1.71
C ARG A 31 -24.28 10.36 2.30
N ASP A 32 -24.81 9.19 1.97
CA ASP A 32 -24.30 7.90 2.46
C ASP A 32 -22.84 7.66 2.00
N PHE A 33 -22.47 8.10 0.81
CA PHE A 33 -21.08 8.05 0.34
C PHE A 33 -20.17 8.99 1.13
N LYS A 34 -20.64 10.21 1.44
CA LYS A 34 -19.89 11.16 2.27
C LYS A 34 -19.64 10.59 3.67
N ASP A 35 -20.69 10.09 4.30
CA ASP A 35 -20.64 9.53 5.65
C ASP A 35 -19.73 8.29 5.69
N ALA A 36 -19.82 7.41 4.69
CA ALA A 36 -18.98 6.22 4.59
C ALA A 36 -17.50 6.53 4.38
N LEU A 37 -17.16 7.51 3.52
CA LEU A 37 -15.77 7.94 3.34
C LEU A 37 -15.20 8.56 4.62
N ASN A 38 -15.99 9.35 5.34
CA ASN A 38 -15.59 9.91 6.62
C ASN A 38 -15.36 8.81 7.66
N GLU A 39 -16.28 7.85 7.79
CA GLU A 39 -16.11 6.73 8.73
C GLU A 39 -14.93 5.83 8.35
N GLY A 40 -14.68 5.60 7.06
CA GLY A 40 -13.48 4.89 6.59
C GLY A 40 -12.19 5.59 7.01
N ALA A 41 -12.12 6.92 6.90
CA ALA A 41 -10.98 7.70 7.37
C ALA A 41 -10.83 7.63 8.90
N VAL A 42 -11.91 7.83 9.66
CA VAL A 42 -11.91 7.76 11.13
C VAL A 42 -11.47 6.37 11.61
N SER A 43 -12.01 5.31 11.01
CA SER A 43 -11.65 3.92 11.31
C SER A 43 -10.18 3.62 11.04
N ALA A 44 -9.64 4.16 9.93
CA ALA A 44 -8.22 3.99 9.60
C ALA A 44 -7.30 4.65 10.63
N TYR A 45 -7.61 5.87 11.06
CA TYR A 45 -6.82 6.57 12.08
C TYR A 45 -6.95 5.90 13.45
N ARG A 46 -8.15 5.45 13.83
CA ARG A 46 -8.36 4.73 15.11
C ARG A 46 -7.61 3.40 15.16
N ALA A 47 -7.43 2.75 14.02
CA ALA A 47 -6.71 1.49 13.91
C ALA A 47 -5.21 1.61 14.22
N VAL A 48 -4.65 2.82 14.14
CA VAL A 48 -3.21 3.07 14.25
C VAL A 48 -2.93 3.92 15.48
N LYS A 49 -2.20 3.36 16.45
CA LYS A 49 -1.89 4.05 17.71
C LYS A 49 -1.11 5.36 17.52
N VAL A 50 -0.13 5.36 16.62
CA VAL A 50 0.68 6.54 16.27
C VAL A 50 0.52 6.78 14.77
N PRO A 51 -0.51 7.52 14.34
CA PRO A 51 -0.74 7.78 12.93
C PRO A 51 0.35 8.68 12.36
N VAL A 52 0.81 8.34 11.15
CA VAL A 52 1.88 9.06 10.45
C VAL A 52 1.31 9.74 9.21
N GLU A 53 1.45 11.06 9.15
CA GLU A 53 1.11 11.85 7.96
C GLU A 53 2.12 11.60 6.82
N GLY A 54 1.69 11.76 5.57
CA GLY A 54 2.47 11.36 4.40
C GLY A 54 2.28 9.89 4.02
N THR A 55 1.26 9.24 4.56
CA THR A 55 0.90 7.84 4.26
C THR A 55 -0.52 7.77 3.67
N MET A 56 -1.00 6.55 3.38
CA MET A 56 -2.39 6.25 3.03
C MET A 56 -3.42 6.91 3.96
N LEU A 57 -3.09 7.12 5.24
CA LEU A 57 -3.95 7.82 6.19
C LEU A 57 -4.25 9.26 5.73
N THR A 58 -3.21 10.00 5.34
CA THR A 58 -3.34 11.35 4.78
C THR A 58 -4.21 11.33 3.53
N VAL A 59 -3.94 10.41 2.60
CA VAL A 59 -4.71 10.32 1.34
C VAL A 59 -6.19 10.05 1.63
N MET A 60 -6.51 9.08 2.49
CA MET A 60 -7.90 8.78 2.86
C MET A 60 -8.59 9.98 3.52
N ARG A 61 -7.89 10.71 4.41
CA ARG A 61 -8.44 11.91 5.05
C ARG A 61 -8.75 12.99 4.02
N GLU A 62 -7.80 13.34 3.16
CA GLU A 62 -8.00 14.40 2.15
C GLU A 62 -9.14 14.03 1.19
N MET A 63 -9.25 12.76 0.80
CA MET A 63 -10.37 12.23 0.02
C MET A 63 -11.72 12.39 0.75
N ALA A 64 -11.78 12.03 2.04
CA ALA A 64 -12.98 12.20 2.86
C ALA A 64 -13.34 13.68 3.02
N THR A 65 -12.37 14.56 3.29
CA THR A 65 -12.60 16.01 3.38
C THR A 65 -13.15 16.59 2.09
N ALA A 66 -12.60 16.20 0.94
CA ALA A 66 -13.11 16.64 -0.36
C ALA A 66 -14.54 16.15 -0.60
N ALA A 67 -14.87 14.91 -0.22
CA ALA A 67 -16.24 14.41 -0.29
C ALA A 67 -17.20 15.27 0.54
N GLN A 68 -16.79 15.71 1.73
CA GLN A 68 -17.60 16.58 2.60
C GLN A 68 -17.94 17.93 1.94
N SER A 69 -17.02 18.48 1.14
CA SER A 69 -17.22 19.73 0.40
C SER A 69 -18.17 19.62 -0.80
N VAL A 70 -18.54 18.41 -1.23
CA VAL A 70 -19.47 18.21 -2.35
C VAL A 70 -20.92 18.41 -1.89
N PRO A 71 -21.71 19.28 -2.54
CA PRO A 71 -23.14 19.42 -2.24
C PRO A 71 -23.90 18.11 -2.43
N GLU A 72 -24.80 17.78 -1.49
CA GLU A 72 -25.59 16.54 -1.53
C GLU A 72 -26.55 16.47 -2.73
N THR A 73 -26.86 17.61 -3.34
CA THR A 73 -27.67 17.72 -4.55
C THR A 73 -26.95 17.23 -5.81
N LEU A 74 -25.63 17.07 -5.76
CA LEU A 74 -24.85 16.52 -6.87
C LEU A 74 -24.88 14.99 -6.85
N SER A 75 -24.66 14.39 -8.02
CA SER A 75 -24.62 12.95 -8.17
C SER A 75 -23.39 12.32 -7.51
N VAL A 76 -23.49 11.03 -7.17
CA VAL A 76 -22.36 10.24 -6.67
C VAL A 76 -21.17 10.26 -7.65
N GLY A 77 -21.42 10.31 -8.96
CA GLY A 77 -20.36 10.45 -9.96
C GLY A 77 -19.55 11.74 -9.82
N LYS A 78 -20.21 12.88 -9.54
CA LYS A 78 -19.53 14.16 -9.26
C LYS A 78 -18.74 14.11 -7.94
N LEU A 79 -19.29 13.44 -6.93
CA LEU A 79 -18.60 13.20 -5.67
C LEU A 79 -17.32 12.39 -5.87
N LEU A 80 -17.40 11.26 -6.59
CA LEU A 80 -16.26 10.39 -6.84
C LEU A 80 -15.17 11.08 -7.67
N ALA A 81 -15.54 11.94 -8.61
CA ALA A 81 -14.57 12.75 -9.35
C ALA A 81 -13.81 13.73 -8.44
N ALA A 82 -14.50 14.39 -7.50
CA ALA A 82 -13.85 15.27 -6.53
C ALA A 82 -12.93 14.50 -5.56
N VAL A 83 -13.39 13.32 -5.11
CA VAL A 83 -12.62 12.40 -4.26
C VAL A 83 -11.37 11.89 -4.96
N GLU A 84 -11.48 11.49 -6.23
CA GLU A 84 -10.33 11.04 -7.02
C GLU A 84 -9.29 12.16 -7.19
N GLU A 85 -9.73 13.37 -7.52
CA GLU A 85 -8.82 14.50 -7.72
C GLU A 85 -8.11 14.88 -6.42
N ALA A 86 -8.84 14.91 -5.29
CA ALA A 86 -8.24 15.13 -3.98
C ALA A 86 -7.23 14.04 -3.63
N GLY A 87 -7.55 12.76 -3.89
CA GLY A 87 -6.64 11.65 -3.69
C GLY A 87 -5.37 11.76 -4.55
N ARG A 88 -5.50 12.18 -5.82
CA ARG A 88 -4.37 12.44 -6.71
C ARG A 88 -3.43 13.51 -6.16
N VAL A 89 -3.98 14.65 -5.76
CA VAL A 89 -3.21 15.76 -5.17
C VAL A 89 -2.57 15.33 -3.86
N ALA A 90 -3.29 14.60 -3.00
CA ALA A 90 -2.77 14.12 -1.74
C ALA A 90 -1.59 13.17 -1.93
N VAL A 91 -1.71 12.20 -2.85
CA VAL A 91 -0.62 11.27 -3.18
C VAL A 91 0.62 12.01 -3.68
N GLU A 92 0.47 12.99 -4.59
CA GLU A 92 1.60 13.77 -5.09
C GLU A 92 2.33 14.51 -3.95
N ARG A 93 1.58 15.04 -2.98
CA ARG A 93 2.13 15.73 -1.81
C ARG A 93 2.83 14.82 -0.80
N THR A 94 2.54 13.51 -0.79
CA THR A 94 3.19 12.58 0.16
C THR A 94 4.72 12.59 0.02
N THR A 95 5.22 12.80 -1.19
CA THR A 95 6.66 12.94 -1.50
C THR A 95 7.36 13.94 -0.56
N ASP A 96 6.69 15.04 -0.22
CA ASP A 96 7.25 16.11 0.61
C ASP A 96 6.90 16.00 2.10
N GLN A 97 6.07 15.03 2.49
CA GLN A 97 5.57 14.90 3.86
C GLN A 97 6.46 14.00 4.71
N LEU A 98 7.21 13.08 4.10
CA LEU A 98 8.13 12.19 4.80
C LEU A 98 9.57 12.33 4.26
N PRO A 99 10.59 12.46 5.13
CA PRO A 99 11.99 12.56 4.70
C PRO A 99 12.43 11.41 3.80
N ALA A 100 11.99 10.18 4.09
CA ALA A 100 12.29 8.99 3.31
C ALA A 100 11.73 9.09 1.88
N LEU A 101 10.47 9.50 1.73
CA LEU A 101 9.81 9.69 0.44
C LEU A 101 10.48 10.80 -0.37
N ARG A 102 10.82 11.93 0.28
CA ARG A 102 11.53 13.04 -0.37
C ARG A 102 12.90 12.62 -0.87
N LYS A 103 13.67 11.91 -0.04
CA LYS A 103 15.02 11.41 -0.39
C LYS A 103 14.96 10.45 -1.58
N ALA A 104 13.94 9.60 -1.63
CA ALA A 104 13.75 8.65 -2.71
C ALA A 104 13.06 9.25 -3.96
N GLY A 105 12.48 10.44 -3.87
CA GLY A 105 11.73 11.06 -4.97
C GLY A 105 10.48 10.28 -5.37
N VAL A 106 9.87 9.55 -4.43
CA VAL A 106 8.71 8.69 -4.66
C VAL A 106 7.53 9.11 -3.78
N VAL A 107 6.33 8.74 -4.23
CA VAL A 107 5.09 8.90 -3.46
C VAL A 107 4.87 7.72 -2.51
N ASP A 108 4.00 7.89 -1.51
CA ASP A 108 3.56 6.77 -0.67
C ASP A 108 2.82 5.72 -1.50
N ALA A 109 3.35 4.49 -1.49
CA ALA A 109 2.78 3.38 -2.24
C ALA A 109 1.41 2.97 -1.70
N GLY A 110 1.18 3.06 -0.39
CA GLY A 110 -0.11 2.75 0.22
C GLY A 110 -1.20 3.74 -0.23
N GLY A 111 -0.91 5.03 -0.17
CA GLY A 111 -1.79 6.10 -0.63
C GLY A 111 -2.07 6.01 -2.14
N TYR A 112 -1.05 5.72 -2.95
CA TYR A 112 -1.26 5.49 -4.38
C TYR A 112 -2.14 4.27 -4.65
N GLY A 113 -1.93 3.16 -3.93
CA GLY A 113 -2.79 1.98 -4.02
C GLY A 113 -4.24 2.28 -3.68
N LEU A 114 -4.49 3.07 -2.63
CA LEU A 114 -5.84 3.53 -2.26
C LEU A 114 -6.49 4.35 -3.38
N LEU A 115 -5.76 5.30 -3.97
CA LEU A 115 -6.23 6.08 -5.11
C LEU A 115 -6.62 5.19 -6.30
N VAL A 116 -5.82 4.17 -6.60
CA VAL A 116 -6.12 3.21 -7.68
C VAL A 116 -7.43 2.45 -7.40
N ILE A 117 -7.67 2.05 -6.15
CA ILE A 117 -8.93 1.39 -5.75
C ILE A 117 -10.13 2.32 -6.01
N PHE A 118 -10.06 3.58 -5.56
CA PHE A 118 -11.15 4.53 -5.75
C PHE A 118 -11.39 4.90 -7.21
N ARG A 119 -10.33 4.97 -8.03
CA ARG A 119 -10.46 5.07 -9.50
C ARG A 119 -11.24 3.90 -10.08
N GLY A 120 -10.95 2.68 -9.62
CA GLY A 120 -11.69 1.49 -9.98
C GLY A 120 -13.18 1.59 -9.62
N VAL A 121 -13.50 2.08 -8.43
CA VAL A 121 -14.88 2.32 -7.98
C VAL A 121 -15.58 3.34 -8.89
N ALA A 122 -14.96 4.48 -9.15
CA ALA A 122 -15.51 5.53 -10.01
C ALA A 122 -15.76 5.04 -11.45
N ALA A 123 -14.78 4.35 -12.04
CA ALA A 123 -14.91 3.78 -13.38
C ALA A 123 -15.99 2.68 -13.44
N GLY A 124 -16.04 1.80 -12.44
CA GLY A 124 -17.05 0.76 -12.33
C GLY A 124 -18.46 1.33 -12.22
N MET A 125 -18.66 2.35 -11.38
CA MET A 125 -19.94 3.04 -11.25
C MET A 125 -20.37 3.71 -12.56
N ALA A 126 -19.48 4.44 -13.22
CA ALA A 126 -19.79 5.08 -14.50
C ALA A 126 -20.21 4.06 -15.57
N THR A 127 -19.53 2.90 -15.60
CA THR A 127 -19.86 1.80 -16.52
C THR A 127 -21.25 1.24 -16.23
N LEU A 128 -21.57 0.98 -14.95
CA LEU A 128 -22.88 0.46 -14.55
C LEU A 128 -24.02 1.44 -14.81
N THR A 129 -23.81 2.75 -14.66
CA THR A 129 -24.85 3.78 -14.85
C THR A 129 -25.07 4.18 -16.30
N HIS A 130 -24.04 4.12 -17.16
CA HIS A 130 -24.12 4.62 -18.53
C HIS A 130 -24.14 3.53 -19.61
N ALA A 131 -23.64 2.32 -19.34
CA ALA A 131 -23.44 1.31 -20.40
C ALA A 131 -24.41 0.12 -20.37
N GLY A 132 -25.35 0.05 -19.41
CA GLY A 132 -26.36 -1.02 -19.35
C GLY A 132 -25.81 -2.46 -19.28
N GLY A 133 -24.52 -2.66 -18.99
CA GLY A 133 -23.87 -3.95 -19.17
C GLY A 133 -22.47 -4.04 -18.56
N GLN A 134 -22.07 -5.30 -18.37
CA GLN A 134 -20.94 -5.84 -17.60
C GLN A 134 -19.71 -4.93 -17.41
N VAL A 135 -19.16 -4.95 -16.19
CA VAL A 135 -17.86 -4.37 -15.84
C VAL A 135 -16.77 -5.09 -16.65
N ILE A 136 -16.41 -4.54 -17.80
CA ILE A 136 -15.21 -4.94 -18.53
C ILE A 136 -14.04 -4.36 -17.75
N GLY A 137 -13.12 -5.19 -17.28
CA GLY A 137 -12.00 -4.76 -16.43
C GLY A 137 -11.28 -3.55 -17.03
N THR A 138 -11.49 -2.37 -16.44
CA THR A 138 -10.83 -1.14 -16.85
C THR A 138 -9.36 -1.25 -16.48
N ARG A 139 -8.47 -1.25 -17.47
CA ARG A 139 -7.04 -1.04 -17.21
C ARG A 139 -6.87 0.38 -16.68
N VAL A 140 -6.65 0.52 -15.38
CA VAL A 140 -6.18 1.78 -14.82
C VAL A 140 -4.77 1.99 -15.37
N ALA A 141 -4.62 2.95 -16.29
CA ALA A 141 -3.31 3.33 -16.77
C ALA A 141 -2.50 3.84 -15.57
N LEU A 142 -1.56 3.02 -15.09
CA LEU A 142 -0.57 3.44 -14.11
C LEU A 142 0.20 4.60 -14.76
N ARG A 143 0.19 5.78 -14.12
CA ARG A 143 1.07 6.87 -14.53
C ARG A 143 2.51 6.37 -14.34
N SER A 144 3.18 6.05 -15.44
CA SER A 144 4.64 6.13 -15.49
C SER A 144 4.99 7.59 -15.24
N THR A 145 5.81 7.88 -14.24
CA THR A 145 6.38 9.21 -14.04
C THR A 145 7.10 9.61 -15.34
N PRO A 146 6.70 10.71 -16.02
CA PRO A 146 7.41 11.15 -17.21
C PRO A 146 8.80 11.62 -16.78
N GLY A 147 9.86 10.93 -17.23
CA GLY A 147 11.22 11.48 -17.19
C GLY A 147 12.24 10.85 -16.24
N GLY A 148 12.15 9.56 -15.93
CA GLY A 148 13.28 8.84 -15.33
C GLY A 148 13.27 7.39 -15.74
N ALA A 149 14.42 6.87 -16.19
CA ALA A 149 14.70 5.45 -16.04
C ALA A 149 14.35 5.05 -14.59
N PRO A 150 13.89 3.81 -14.31
CA PRO A 150 13.74 3.36 -12.93
C PRO A 150 15.10 3.53 -12.25
N GLN A 151 15.25 4.63 -11.50
CA GLN A 151 16.43 4.80 -10.68
C GLN A 151 16.34 3.68 -9.67
N ALA A 152 17.40 2.86 -9.59
CA ALA A 152 17.54 1.93 -8.49
C ALA A 152 17.26 2.73 -7.21
N PRO A 153 16.31 2.29 -6.36
CA PRO A 153 16.04 3.00 -5.13
C PRO A 153 17.39 3.22 -4.44
N PRO A 154 17.67 4.43 -3.92
CA PRO A 154 18.92 4.66 -3.21
C PRO A 154 19.06 3.56 -2.14
N PRO A 155 20.29 3.05 -1.88
CA PRO A 155 20.50 2.12 -0.79
C PRO A 155 19.82 2.70 0.45
N LEU A 156 18.81 2.01 0.97
CA LEU A 156 18.21 2.42 2.22
C LEU A 156 19.32 2.35 3.24
N GLU A 157 19.76 3.50 3.72
CA GLU A 157 20.60 3.54 4.90
C GLU A 157 19.89 2.74 5.98
N SER A 158 20.65 1.96 6.74
CA SER A 158 20.25 0.98 7.77
C SER A 158 19.34 1.52 8.90
N SER A 159 18.81 2.74 8.74
CA SER A 159 17.92 3.49 9.61
C SER A 159 16.44 3.06 9.54
N GLU A 160 16.02 2.24 8.56
CA GLU A 160 14.62 1.79 8.43
C GLU A 160 14.39 0.31 8.80
N LEU A 161 15.42 -0.38 9.29
CA LEU A 161 15.19 -1.69 9.88
C LEU A 161 14.44 -1.49 11.19
N SER A 162 13.24 -2.05 11.30
CA SER A 162 12.64 -2.26 12.63
C SER A 162 13.72 -2.93 13.48
N VAL A 163 13.84 -2.49 14.74
CA VAL A 163 14.79 -3.10 15.69
C VAL A 163 14.45 -4.58 15.92
N TYR A 164 13.24 -4.99 15.53
CA TYR A 164 12.73 -6.33 15.64
C TYR A 164 12.86 -7.12 14.35
N ARG A 165 13.19 -8.41 14.50
CA ARG A 165 13.46 -9.31 13.38
C ARG A 165 12.21 -9.84 12.70
N TYR A 166 11.16 -10.16 13.46
CA TYR A 166 10.00 -10.87 12.94
C TYR A 166 8.77 -9.97 12.87
N CYS A 167 8.12 -9.96 11.70
CA CYS A 167 6.75 -9.51 11.56
C CYS A 167 5.82 -10.69 11.89
N THR A 168 5.06 -10.56 12.98
CA THR A 168 4.10 -11.58 13.43
C THR A 168 2.68 -11.07 13.21
N SER A 169 1.88 -11.84 12.46
CA SER A 169 0.47 -11.54 12.19
C SER A 169 -0.40 -12.76 12.50
N LEU A 170 -1.54 -12.58 13.16
CA LEU A 170 -2.45 -13.67 13.51
C LEU A 170 -3.89 -13.19 13.68
N LEU A 171 -4.85 -14.12 13.66
CA LEU A 171 -6.24 -13.89 14.05
C LEU A 171 -6.52 -14.55 15.39
N ILE A 172 -7.30 -13.88 16.24
CA ILE A 172 -7.86 -14.40 17.48
C ILE A 172 -9.38 -14.48 17.31
N LYS A 173 -9.94 -15.67 17.44
CA LYS A 173 -11.38 -15.93 17.47
C LYS A 173 -11.81 -16.22 18.91
N GLY A 174 -12.59 -15.34 19.51
CA GLY A 174 -13.06 -15.45 20.89
C GLY A 174 -14.52 -15.05 21.04
N GLU A 175 -15.01 -15.03 22.28
CA GLU A 175 -16.35 -14.50 22.59
C GLU A 175 -16.29 -13.02 22.99
N SER A 176 -15.24 -12.64 23.75
CA SER A 176 -15.02 -11.29 24.25
C SER A 176 -13.52 -10.99 24.41
N VAL A 177 -12.80 -10.89 23.30
CA VAL A 177 -11.38 -10.50 23.28
C VAL A 177 -11.23 -9.05 23.75
N ASP A 178 -10.40 -8.85 24.77
CA ASP A 178 -10.03 -7.52 25.27
C ASP A 178 -8.90 -6.94 24.39
N ILE A 179 -9.31 -6.14 23.41
CA ILE A 179 -8.42 -5.50 22.44
C ILE A 179 -7.42 -4.56 23.12
N GLU A 180 -7.89 -3.77 24.10
CA GLU A 180 -7.05 -2.77 24.79
C GLU A 180 -6.00 -3.45 25.67
N ALA A 181 -6.39 -4.50 26.40
CA ALA A 181 -5.45 -5.30 27.18
C ALA A 181 -4.41 -5.98 26.29
N PHE A 182 -4.83 -6.56 25.16
CA PHE A 182 -3.91 -7.20 24.23
C PHE A 182 -2.92 -6.20 23.61
N GLU A 183 -3.40 -5.02 23.22
CA GLU A 183 -2.54 -3.95 22.70
C GLU A 183 -1.55 -3.47 23.77
N THR A 184 -2.00 -3.31 25.02
CA THR A 184 -1.14 -2.92 26.15
C THR A 184 -0.03 -3.94 26.39
N PHE A 185 -0.34 -5.22 26.26
CA PHE A 185 0.65 -6.29 26.36
C PHE A 185 1.71 -6.23 25.24
N LEU A 186 1.34 -5.85 24.02
CA LEU A 186 2.28 -5.79 22.89
C LEU A 186 3.29 -4.64 22.99
N GLN A 187 2.94 -3.54 23.65
CA GLN A 187 3.76 -2.32 23.74
C GLN A 187 5.21 -2.56 24.22
N PRO A 188 5.46 -3.31 25.31
CA PRO A 188 6.83 -3.54 25.78
C PRO A 188 7.63 -4.56 24.95
N ILE A 189 6.98 -5.35 24.07
CA ILE A 189 7.61 -6.50 23.40
C ILE A 189 7.76 -6.33 21.88
N GLY A 190 7.34 -5.19 21.34
CA GLY A 190 7.36 -4.96 19.90
C GLY A 190 7.14 -3.50 19.51
N ASP A 191 7.31 -3.22 18.22
CA ASP A 191 6.89 -1.97 17.58
C ASP A 191 5.78 -2.22 16.56
N SER A 192 5.22 -1.12 16.05
CA SER A 192 4.27 -1.14 14.94
C SER A 192 3.07 -2.06 15.17
N ALA A 193 2.63 -2.20 16.42
CA ALA A 193 1.51 -3.03 16.80
C ALA A 193 0.19 -2.46 16.26
N LEU A 194 -0.61 -3.32 15.63
CA LEU A 194 -2.00 -3.06 15.25
C LEU A 194 -2.88 -4.21 15.76
N VAL A 195 -3.86 -3.87 16.60
CA VAL A 195 -4.86 -4.81 17.11
C VAL A 195 -6.23 -4.28 16.70
N VAL A 196 -6.84 -4.91 15.71
CA VAL A 196 -8.07 -4.41 15.09
C VAL A 196 -9.13 -5.49 14.95
N GLY A 197 -10.40 -5.10 14.91
CA GLY A 197 -11.50 -6.04 14.74
C GLY A 197 -12.64 -5.76 15.71
N ASP A 198 -13.32 -6.82 16.12
CA ASP A 198 -14.35 -6.78 17.17
C ASP A 198 -14.05 -7.86 18.22
N PRO A 199 -14.73 -7.85 19.38
CA PRO A 199 -14.46 -8.79 20.46
C PRO A 199 -14.59 -10.28 20.07
N ARG A 200 -15.20 -10.61 18.93
CA ARG A 200 -15.30 -11.99 18.44
C ARG A 200 -14.20 -12.38 17.47
N LEU A 201 -13.68 -11.41 16.70
CA LEU A 201 -12.64 -11.64 15.71
C LEU A 201 -11.65 -10.46 15.68
N VAL A 202 -10.45 -10.70 16.19
CA VAL A 202 -9.36 -9.73 16.28
C VAL A 202 -8.20 -10.12 15.37
N LYS A 203 -7.73 -9.19 14.54
CA LYS A 203 -6.48 -9.29 13.78
C LYS A 203 -5.39 -8.55 14.53
N VAL A 204 -4.27 -9.24 14.75
CA VAL A 204 -3.07 -8.70 15.35
C VAL A 204 -1.97 -8.67 14.31
N HIS A 205 -1.21 -7.57 14.29
CA HIS A 205 0.06 -7.42 13.61
C HIS A 205 1.05 -6.75 14.56
N VAL A 206 2.27 -7.26 14.68
CA VAL A 206 3.32 -6.67 15.53
C VAL A 206 4.70 -7.07 15.03
N HIS A 207 5.66 -6.16 15.13
CA HIS A 207 7.07 -6.51 14.94
C HIS A 207 7.69 -6.88 16.28
N THR A 208 8.23 -8.08 16.41
CA THR A 208 8.83 -8.57 17.66
C THR A 208 10.02 -9.50 17.38
N ASN A 209 10.88 -9.68 18.38
CA ASN A 209 11.95 -10.68 18.33
C ASN A 209 11.48 -12.06 18.78
N ASP A 210 10.36 -12.14 19.50
CA ASP A 210 9.82 -13.39 20.03
C ASP A 210 8.33 -13.55 19.66
N PRO A 211 8.03 -14.11 18.47
CA PRO A 211 6.66 -14.42 18.07
C PRO A 211 5.95 -15.39 19.04
N GLY A 212 6.70 -16.22 19.78
CA GLY A 212 6.16 -17.22 20.69
C GLY A 212 5.43 -16.59 21.88
N VAL A 213 5.94 -15.48 22.39
CA VAL A 213 5.30 -14.68 23.45
C VAL A 213 3.95 -14.13 22.99
N VAL A 214 3.88 -13.64 21.75
CA VAL A 214 2.63 -13.12 21.16
C VAL A 214 1.59 -14.23 20.97
N LEU A 215 2.01 -15.40 20.47
CA LEU A 215 1.13 -16.56 20.31
C LEU A 215 0.61 -17.07 21.66
N THR A 216 1.48 -17.14 22.66
CA THR A 216 1.14 -17.61 24.00
C THR A 216 0.15 -16.68 24.67
N GLU A 217 0.30 -15.37 24.51
CA GLU A 217 -0.70 -14.42 24.97
C GLU A 217 -2.02 -14.59 24.22
N ALA A 218 -1.98 -14.68 22.89
CA ALA A 218 -3.19 -14.82 22.06
C ALA A 218 -4.06 -16.03 22.45
N LEU A 219 -3.46 -17.14 22.88
CA LEU A 219 -4.18 -18.32 23.38
C LEU A 219 -5.03 -18.05 24.62
N LYS A 220 -4.72 -17.02 25.42
CA LYS A 220 -5.52 -16.64 26.59
C LYS A 220 -6.84 -15.96 26.21
N HIS A 221 -6.92 -15.41 25.00
CA HIS A 221 -8.06 -14.61 24.52
C HIS A 221 -8.97 -15.37 23.54
N GLY A 222 -8.50 -16.49 22.97
CA GLY A 222 -9.32 -17.32 22.09
C GLY A 222 -8.53 -18.27 21.20
N ALA A 223 -9.22 -18.84 20.21
CA ALA A 223 -8.63 -19.72 19.22
C ALA A 223 -7.82 -18.92 18.19
N ILE A 224 -6.57 -19.32 17.97
CA ILE A 224 -5.68 -18.68 17.01
C ILE A 224 -5.93 -19.22 15.59
N GLY A 225 -5.92 -18.35 14.59
CA GLY A 225 -5.94 -18.71 13.18
C GLY A 225 -5.06 -17.80 12.33
N GLU A 226 -4.82 -18.18 11.07
CA GLU A 226 -4.09 -17.39 10.06
C GLU A 226 -2.77 -16.77 10.59
N VAL A 227 -1.95 -17.61 11.22
CA VAL A 227 -0.63 -17.20 11.74
C VAL A 227 0.35 -17.07 10.59
N GLU A 228 0.98 -15.90 10.50
CA GLU A 228 2.08 -15.60 9.59
C GLU A 228 3.23 -14.98 10.38
N ILE A 229 4.41 -15.58 10.27
CA ILE A 229 5.65 -15.08 10.90
C ILE A 229 6.68 -14.95 9.80
N ASN A 230 7.16 -13.73 9.57
CA ASN A 230 8.11 -13.41 8.50
C ASN A 230 9.37 -12.77 9.07
N ASP A 231 10.54 -13.26 8.66
CA ASP A 231 11.84 -12.64 8.98
C ASP A 231 12.05 -11.41 8.09
N MET A 232 11.90 -10.22 8.67
CA MET A 232 12.04 -8.95 7.96
C MET A 232 13.50 -8.68 7.57
N HIS A 233 14.46 -9.19 8.34
CA HIS A 233 15.88 -9.02 8.04
C HIS A 233 16.28 -9.86 6.83
N GLU A 234 15.78 -11.10 6.76
CA GLU A 234 15.97 -11.96 5.59
C GLU A 234 15.30 -11.37 4.34
N GLN A 235 14.05 -10.89 4.46
CA GLN A 235 13.35 -10.23 3.35
C GLN A 235 14.11 -9.02 2.82
N THR A 236 14.69 -8.22 3.73
CA THR A 236 15.51 -7.05 3.37
C THR A 236 16.79 -7.49 2.67
N ARG A 237 17.55 -8.45 3.23
CA ARG A 237 18.76 -8.99 2.60
C ARG A 237 18.48 -9.56 1.20
N ALA A 238 17.41 -10.32 1.05
CA ALA A 238 17.01 -10.90 -0.23
C ALA A 238 16.61 -9.80 -1.24
N ARG A 239 15.96 -8.72 -0.78
CA ARG A 239 15.67 -7.56 -1.62
C ARG A 239 16.96 -6.85 -2.05
N ASP A 240 17.87 -6.61 -1.13
CA ASP A 240 19.13 -5.92 -1.42
C ASP A 240 19.99 -6.73 -2.39
N GLN A 241 20.03 -8.05 -2.24
CA GLN A 241 20.69 -8.95 -3.19
C GLN A 241 20.06 -8.88 -4.58
N ARG A 242 18.72 -8.90 -4.69
CA ARG A 242 18.05 -8.73 -5.99
C ARG A 242 18.35 -7.39 -6.63
N LEU A 243 18.40 -6.31 -5.85
CA LEU A 243 18.73 -4.97 -6.34
C LEU A 243 20.20 -4.90 -6.81
N HIS A 244 21.13 -5.55 -6.09
CA HIS A 244 22.53 -5.65 -6.52
C HIS A 244 22.66 -6.48 -7.80
N GLN A 245 22.03 -7.65 -7.89
CA GLN A 245 22.03 -8.47 -9.10
C GLN A 245 21.43 -7.73 -10.30
N GLN A 246 20.33 -6.99 -10.11
CA GLN A 246 19.74 -6.16 -11.17
C GLN A 246 20.65 -5.01 -11.60
N ALA A 247 21.44 -4.43 -10.67
CA ALA A 247 22.43 -3.42 -11.00
C ALA A 247 23.63 -4.02 -11.76
N GLU A 248 24.03 -5.26 -11.44
CA GLU A 248 25.07 -6.00 -12.16
C GLU A 248 24.59 -6.45 -13.56
N ASP A 249 23.34 -6.91 -13.68
CA ASP A 249 22.69 -7.29 -14.94
C ASP A 249 22.23 -6.09 -15.78
N ALA A 250 22.21 -4.87 -15.23
CA ALA A 250 21.93 -3.63 -15.96
C ALA A 250 23.08 -3.17 -16.88
N GLY A 251 23.97 -4.09 -17.26
CA GLY A 251 24.95 -3.90 -18.33
C GLY A 251 24.23 -3.64 -19.65
N THR A 252 24.04 -2.37 -20.01
CA THR A 252 23.68 -2.01 -21.38
C THR A 252 24.80 -2.49 -22.30
N VAL A 253 24.55 -3.55 -23.06
CA VAL A 253 25.51 -4.04 -24.05
C VAL A 253 25.26 -3.38 -25.40
N VAL A 254 26.33 -2.85 -26.00
CA VAL A 254 26.29 -2.31 -27.36
C VAL A 254 26.59 -3.45 -28.32
N VAL A 255 25.66 -3.72 -29.25
CA VAL A 255 25.85 -4.67 -30.36
C VAL A 255 25.90 -3.87 -31.67
N ALA A 256 27.01 -3.98 -32.40
CA ALA A 256 27.19 -3.29 -33.68
C ALA A 256 26.92 -4.25 -34.84
N VAL A 257 26.10 -3.84 -35.81
CA VAL A 257 25.86 -4.58 -37.05
C VAL A 257 26.59 -3.84 -38.18
N VAL A 258 27.73 -4.37 -38.63
CA VAL A 258 28.60 -3.69 -39.59
C VAL A 258 29.23 -4.65 -40.59
N ALA A 259 29.37 -4.20 -41.84
CA ALA A 259 30.05 -4.93 -42.90
C ALA A 259 31.52 -4.51 -43.02
N GLY A 260 32.38 -5.47 -43.37
CA GLY A 260 33.83 -5.27 -43.57
C GLY A 260 34.66 -5.34 -42.28
N GLN A 261 35.87 -5.93 -42.36
CA GLN A 261 36.69 -6.23 -41.18
C GLN A 261 37.22 -4.99 -40.44
N GLY A 262 37.61 -3.93 -41.17
CA GLY A 262 38.12 -2.71 -40.54
C GLY A 262 37.08 -2.02 -39.64
N ASN A 263 35.80 -2.04 -40.03
CA ASN A 263 34.72 -1.52 -39.18
C ASN A 263 34.51 -2.41 -37.95
N LYS A 264 34.58 -3.74 -38.12
CA LYS A 264 34.43 -4.69 -37.00
C LYS A 264 35.52 -4.51 -35.94
N GLU A 265 36.76 -4.23 -36.35
CA GLU A 265 37.87 -3.95 -35.44
C GLU A 265 37.68 -2.62 -34.71
N LEU A 266 37.33 -1.55 -35.42
CA LEU A 266 37.06 -0.24 -34.83
C LEU A 266 35.96 -0.29 -33.76
N PHE A 267 34.84 -0.96 -34.03
CA PHE A 267 33.74 -1.04 -33.06
C PHE A 267 34.08 -1.91 -31.85
N ARG A 268 34.93 -2.94 -32.01
CA ARG A 268 35.46 -3.71 -30.85
C ARG A 268 36.36 -2.85 -29.98
N GLU A 269 37.24 -2.05 -30.57
CA GLU A 269 38.12 -1.13 -29.83
C GLU A 269 37.32 -0.06 -29.05
N LEU A 270 36.18 0.37 -29.59
CA LEU A 270 35.28 1.33 -28.94
C LEU A 270 34.38 0.73 -27.85
N GLY A 271 34.58 -0.54 -27.47
CA GLY A 271 33.88 -1.18 -26.34
C GLY A 271 32.55 -1.85 -26.71
N CYS A 272 32.33 -2.13 -27.99
CA CYS A 272 31.19 -2.93 -28.42
C CYS A 272 31.34 -4.39 -27.95
N HIS A 273 30.30 -4.91 -27.28
CA HIS A 273 30.34 -6.23 -26.65
C HIS A 273 30.17 -7.36 -27.68
N ALA A 274 29.44 -7.13 -28.76
CA ALA A 274 29.28 -8.08 -29.84
C ALA A 274 29.18 -7.36 -31.19
N VAL A 275 29.83 -7.91 -32.21
CA VAL A 275 29.75 -7.39 -33.58
C VAL A 275 29.14 -8.45 -34.49
N VAL A 276 28.04 -8.13 -35.15
CA VAL A 276 27.30 -9.01 -36.06
C VAL A 276 27.52 -8.54 -37.51
N ASP A 277 27.58 -9.49 -38.43
CA ASP A 277 27.75 -9.18 -39.85
C ASP A 277 26.48 -8.53 -40.42
N GLY A 278 26.65 -7.37 -41.05
CA GLY A 278 25.54 -6.57 -41.61
C GLY A 278 25.23 -6.85 -43.08
N GLY A 279 25.91 -7.83 -43.69
CA GLY A 279 25.81 -8.17 -45.11
C GLY A 279 27.08 -8.83 -45.62
#